data_AF-A0A9E3RGR0-F1
#
_entry.id   AF-A0A9E3RGR0-F1
#
_cell.length_a   1.000
_cell.length_b   1.000
_cell.length_c   1.000
_cell.angle_alpha   90.00
_cell.angle_beta   90.00
_cell.angle_gamma   90.00
#
_symmetry.space_group_name_H-M   'P 1'
#
loop_
_entity.id
_entity.type
_entity.pdbx_description
1 polymer ?
#
loop_
_entity_poly.entity_id
_entity_poly.type
_entity_poly.pdbx_seq_one_letter_code
_entity_poly.pdbx_strand_id
1 'polypeptide(L)'
;MGLVIHGWNLMPSHLHLIVSRKGSISLEEIFRDWKKFTAKKLIQTIKEINESRAEWLLAHFQKAATALKRIDQFKVWQDGNHPVELEGNKMIDERLHYVHNNPVEAGFVAEPEHWQYSSAGDYAGVKGLIEVDLLE
;
A
#
# COMPACT_ATOMS: atom_id res chain seq x y z
N MET A 1 -13.57 -1.08 -13.12
CA MET A 1 -12.54 -0.75 -12.10
C MET A 1 -12.52 0.75 -11.95
N GLY A 2 -12.49 1.24 -10.71
CA GLY A 2 -12.76 2.65 -10.41
C GLY A 2 -11.76 3.30 -9.48
N LEU A 3 -10.69 2.61 -9.06
CA LEU A 3 -9.66 3.24 -8.22
C LEU A 3 -8.73 4.09 -9.09
N VAL A 4 -8.47 5.32 -8.67
CA VAL A 4 -7.46 6.20 -9.26
C VAL A 4 -6.40 6.44 -8.21
N ILE A 5 -5.13 6.25 -8.56
CA ILE A 5 -4.00 6.43 -7.65
C ILE A 5 -3.34 7.76 -7.99
N HIS A 6 -3.23 8.62 -6.99
CA HIS A 6 -2.59 9.93 -7.11
C HIS A 6 -1.21 9.95 -6.46
N GLY A 7 -1.04 9.17 -5.40
CA GLY A 7 0.24 8.98 -4.72
C GLY A 7 0.25 7.67 -3.96
N TRP A 8 1.43 7.06 -3.83
CA TRP A 8 1.63 5.83 -3.08
C TRP A 8 3.06 5.75 -2.55
N ASN A 9 3.22 5.02 -1.45
CA ASN A 9 4.52 4.62 -0.91
C ASN A 9 4.37 3.27 -0.21
N LEU A 10 5.11 2.26 -0.69
CA LEU A 10 5.15 0.93 -0.12
C LEU A 10 6.40 0.80 0.74
N MET A 11 6.17 0.69 2.05
CA MET A 11 7.20 0.42 3.04
C MET A 11 7.24 -1.09 3.34
N PRO A 12 8.33 -1.61 3.93
CA PRO A 12 8.43 -3.05 4.26
C PRO A 12 7.29 -3.60 5.12
N SER A 13 6.63 -2.75 5.92
CA SER A 13 5.58 -3.15 6.86
C SER A 13 4.18 -2.62 6.55
N HIS A 14 4.04 -1.63 5.66
CA HIS A 14 2.77 -0.96 5.40
C HIS A 14 2.76 -0.23 4.06
N LEU A 15 1.57 0.16 3.61
CA LEU A 15 1.34 0.86 2.34
C LEU A 15 0.56 2.15 2.62
N HIS A 16 1.07 3.26 2.11
CA HIS A 16 0.35 4.54 2.05
C HIS A 16 -0.19 4.77 0.64
N LEU A 17 -1.42 5.29 0.55
CA LEU A 17 -2.11 5.56 -0.71
C LEU A 17 -2.86 6.89 -0.60
N ILE A 18 -2.74 7.72 -1.62
CA ILE A 18 -3.60 8.86 -1.92
C ILE A 18 -4.38 8.47 -3.17
N VAL A 19 -5.68 8.29 -3.02
CA VAL A 19 -6.54 7.70 -4.06
C VAL A 19 -7.85 8.45 -4.15
N SER A 20 -8.43 8.41 -5.34
CA SER A 20 -9.83 8.77 -5.56
C SER A 20 -10.56 7.62 -6.25
N ARG A 21 -11.87 7.80 -6.48
CA ARG A 21 -12.68 6.83 -7.20
C ARG A 21 -13.42 7.43 -8.38
N LYS A 22 -13.52 6.66 -9.46
CA LYS A 22 -14.39 6.86 -10.62
C LYS A 22 -15.50 5.80 -10.60
N GLY A 23 -16.72 6.18 -10.95
CA GLY A 23 -17.88 5.28 -10.97
C GLY A 23 -18.63 5.22 -9.63
N SER A 24 -19.40 4.16 -9.41
CA SER A 24 -20.33 4.04 -8.26
C SER A 24 -19.84 3.17 -7.10
N ILE A 25 -18.81 2.33 -7.30
CA ILE A 25 -18.29 1.44 -6.25
C ILE A 25 -17.56 2.27 -5.20
N SER A 26 -17.87 2.05 -3.92
CA SER A 26 -17.25 2.80 -2.82
C SER A 26 -15.77 2.44 -2.63
N LEU A 27 -14.98 3.33 -2.01
CA LEU A 27 -13.58 3.03 -1.70
C LEU A 27 -13.47 1.86 -0.71
N GLU A 28 -14.39 1.76 0.25
CA GLU A 28 -14.46 0.67 1.22
C GLU A 28 -14.63 -0.68 0.53
N GLU A 29 -15.52 -0.77 -0.46
CA GLU A 29 -15.72 -1.99 -1.24
C GLU A 29 -14.47 -2.35 -2.05
N ILE A 30 -13.86 -1.37 -2.71
CA ILE A 30 -12.61 -1.56 -3.46
C ILE A 30 -11.51 -2.08 -2.52
N PHE A 31 -11.30 -1.45 -1.37
CA PHE A 31 -10.25 -1.84 -0.43
C PHE A 31 -10.51 -3.18 0.24
N ARG A 32 -11.77 -3.52 0.54
CA ARG A 32 -12.16 -4.85 1.03
C ARG A 32 -11.71 -5.93 0.04
N ASP A 33 -12.04 -5.75 -1.23
CA ASP A 33 -11.77 -6.76 -2.26
C ASP A 33 -10.28 -6.78 -2.63
N TRP A 34 -9.62 -5.61 -2.66
CA TRP A 34 -8.17 -5.50 -2.85
C TRP A 34 -7.39 -6.20 -1.74
N LYS A 35 -7.73 -6.00 -0.46
CA LYS A 35 -7.09 -6.70 0.66
C LYS A 35 -7.26 -8.21 0.57
N LYS A 36 -8.46 -8.67 0.20
CA LYS A 36 -8.75 -10.10 0.03
C LYS A 36 -7.93 -10.71 -1.11
N PHE A 37 -7.86 -10.03 -2.24
CA PHE A 37 -7.08 -10.48 -3.41
C PHE A 37 -5.58 -10.52 -3.10
N THR A 38 -5.04 -9.41 -2.59
CA THR A 38 -3.60 -9.29 -2.33
C THR A 38 -3.14 -10.22 -1.22
N ALA A 39 -3.92 -10.43 -0.15
CA ALA A 39 -3.58 -11.40 0.88
C ALA A 39 -3.39 -12.81 0.30
N LYS A 40 -4.33 -13.26 -0.56
CA LYS A 40 -4.21 -14.56 -1.23
C LYS A 40 -2.98 -14.62 -2.12
N LYS A 41 -2.76 -13.58 -2.93
CA LYS A 41 -1.64 -13.56 -3.87
C LYS A 41 -0.29 -13.51 -3.16
N LEU A 42 -0.16 -12.74 -2.08
CA LEU A 42 1.06 -12.67 -1.27
C LEU A 42 1.40 -14.01 -0.64
N ILE A 43 0.44 -14.70 -0.03
CA ILE A 43 0.67 -16.05 0.54
C ILE A 43 1.06 -17.05 -0.54
N GLN A 44 0.42 -17.00 -1.71
CA GLN A 44 0.78 -17.83 -2.84
C GLN A 44 2.23 -17.53 -3.28
N THR A 45 2.56 -16.26 -3.51
CA THR A 45 3.89 -15.83 -3.93
C THR A 45 4.96 -16.29 -2.94
N ILE A 46 4.77 -16.10 -1.63
CA ILE A 46 5.73 -16.53 -0.60
C ILE A 46 6.02 -18.04 -0.66
N LYS A 47 5.02 -18.86 -1.02
CA LYS A 47 5.18 -20.32 -1.17
C LYS A 47 5.84 -20.73 -2.48
N GLU A 48 5.75 -19.88 -3.51
CA GLU A 48 6.24 -20.17 -4.86
C GLU A 48 7.66 -19.65 -5.09
N ILE A 49 8.04 -18.53 -4.46
CA ILE A 49 9.37 -17.94 -4.60
C ILE A 49 10.32 -18.48 -3.54
N ASN A 50 11.61 -18.52 -3.86
CA ASN A 50 12.67 -18.86 -2.90
C ASN A 50 13.04 -17.64 -2.02
N GLU A 51 12.09 -17.16 -1.22
CA GLU A 51 12.31 -16.10 -0.23
C GLU A 51 12.81 -16.72 1.08
N SER A 52 13.97 -16.27 1.57
CA SER A 52 14.65 -16.85 2.73
C SER A 52 13.83 -16.78 4.02
N ARG A 53 12.89 -15.84 4.12
CA ARG A 53 12.01 -15.65 5.28
C ARG A 53 10.66 -16.36 5.16
N ALA A 54 10.44 -17.20 4.14
CA ALA A 54 9.11 -17.75 3.84
C ALA A 54 8.47 -18.47 5.04
N GLU A 55 9.20 -19.36 5.71
CA GLU A 55 8.70 -20.10 6.89
C GLU A 55 8.28 -19.14 8.01
N TRP A 56 9.13 -18.15 8.31
CA TRP A 56 8.86 -17.15 9.34
C TRP A 56 7.64 -16.28 8.99
N LEU A 57 7.53 -15.80 7.75
CA LEU A 57 6.41 -14.99 7.28
C LEU A 57 5.09 -15.75 7.36
N LEU A 58 5.06 -17.00 6.88
CA LEU A 58 3.87 -17.85 6.90
C LEU A 58 3.44 -18.14 8.35
N ALA A 59 4.39 -18.49 9.24
CA ALA A 59 4.10 -18.70 10.65
C ALA A 59 3.55 -17.42 11.32
N HIS A 60 4.10 -16.25 10.99
CA HIS A 60 3.63 -14.97 11.49
C HIS A 60 2.18 -14.70 11.06
N PHE A 61 1.87 -14.85 9.78
CA PHE A 61 0.52 -14.64 9.26
C PHE A 61 -0.49 -15.69 9.76
N GLN A 62 -0.04 -16.92 10.01
CA GLN A 62 -0.87 -17.97 10.58
C GLN A 62 -1.23 -17.66 12.05
N LYS A 63 -0.23 -17.24 12.84
CA LYS A 63 -0.45 -16.82 14.22
C LYS A 63 -1.45 -15.65 14.32
N ALA A 64 -1.36 -14.70 13.38
CA ALA A 64 -2.30 -13.57 13.30
C ALA A 64 -3.73 -14.00 12.94
N ALA A 65 -3.91 -15.18 12.33
CA ALA A 65 -5.23 -15.74 11.99
C ALA A 65 -5.84 -16.57 13.13
N THR A 66 -5.04 -17.18 14.01
CA THR A 66 -5.49 -18.17 15.02
C THR A 66 -6.65 -17.69 15.91
N ALA A 67 -6.70 -16.41 16.25
CA ALA A 67 -7.75 -15.84 17.10
C ALA A 67 -9.05 -15.47 16.35
N LEU A 68 -9.09 -15.62 15.01
CA LEU A 68 -10.14 -15.06 14.17
C LEU A 68 -10.90 -16.15 13.42
N LYS A 69 -12.10 -16.48 13.91
CA LYS A 69 -12.99 -17.49 13.30
C LYS A 69 -13.33 -17.25 11.82
N ARG A 70 -13.19 -16.01 11.34
CA ARG A 70 -13.47 -15.63 9.94
C ARG A 70 -12.31 -15.86 8.97
N ILE A 71 -11.12 -16.20 9.48
CA ILE A 71 -9.91 -16.37 8.67
C ILE A 71 -9.46 -17.82 8.81
N ASP A 72 -9.38 -18.52 7.68
CA ASP A 72 -9.10 -19.95 7.66
C ASP A 72 -7.62 -20.25 8.00
N GLN A 73 -6.67 -19.59 7.33
CA GLN A 73 -5.24 -19.97 7.43
C GLN A 73 -4.28 -18.80 7.70
N PHE A 74 -4.40 -17.67 7.00
CA PHE A 74 -3.41 -16.60 7.07
C PHE A 74 -4.08 -15.22 7.11
N LYS A 75 -3.61 -14.36 8.02
CA LYS A 75 -3.98 -12.93 8.07
C LYS A 75 -2.77 -12.08 7.70
N VAL A 76 -2.81 -11.46 6.52
CA VAL A 76 -1.74 -10.57 6.02
C VAL A 76 -1.99 -9.12 6.43
N TRP A 77 -3.19 -8.60 6.17
CA TRP A 77 -3.55 -7.22 6.46
C TRP A 77 -4.16 -7.07 7.86
N GLN A 78 -3.86 -5.95 8.50
CA GLN A 78 -4.60 -5.51 9.68
C GLN A 78 -6.06 -5.20 9.34
N ASP A 79 -6.93 -5.30 10.35
CA ASP A 79 -8.35 -4.99 10.22
C ASP A 79 -8.56 -3.49 10.08
N GLY A 80 -9.57 -3.12 9.28
CA GLY A 80 -9.88 -1.71 9.00
C GLY A 80 -8.81 -1.02 8.15
N ASN A 81 -9.06 0.23 7.83
CA ASN A 81 -8.09 1.17 7.27
C ASN A 81 -8.23 2.47 8.08
N HIS A 82 -7.32 3.41 7.87
CA HIS A 82 -7.38 4.74 8.49
C HIS A 82 -7.54 5.78 7.38
N PRO A 83 -8.73 5.88 6.75
CA PRO A 83 -8.95 6.84 5.69
C PRO A 83 -8.97 8.24 6.29
N VAL A 84 -8.30 9.16 5.61
CA VAL A 84 -8.34 10.58 5.90
C VAL A 84 -8.81 11.26 4.62
N GLU A 85 -9.96 11.92 4.68
CA GLU A 85 -10.43 12.73 3.58
C GLU A 85 -9.50 13.95 3.42
N LEU A 86 -9.06 14.19 2.19
CA LEU A 86 -8.14 15.27 1.88
C LEU A 86 -8.93 16.41 1.25
N GLU A 87 -9.05 17.52 1.97
CA GLU A 87 -9.79 18.69 1.53
C GLU A 87 -8.85 19.86 1.24
N GLY A 88 -8.86 20.32 -0.01
CA GLY A 88 -8.07 21.47 -0.47
C GLY A 88 -6.60 21.17 -0.71
N ASN A 89 -6.00 21.96 -1.60
CA ASN A 89 -4.66 21.70 -2.13
C ASN A 89 -3.58 21.66 -1.03
N LYS A 90 -3.67 22.55 -0.03
CA LYS A 90 -2.71 22.57 1.08
C LYS A 90 -2.62 21.23 1.81
N MET A 91 -3.77 20.63 2.15
CA MET A 91 -3.79 19.35 2.87
C MET A 91 -3.30 18.21 1.96
N ILE A 92 -3.65 18.27 0.68
CA ILE A 92 -3.19 17.30 -0.32
C ILE A 92 -1.66 17.33 -0.42
N ASP A 93 -1.07 18.51 -0.59
CA ASP A 93 0.38 18.71 -0.71
C ASP A 93 1.12 18.23 0.54
N GLU A 94 0.62 18.59 1.72
CA GLU A 94 1.20 18.16 3.01
C GLU A 94 1.19 16.64 3.14
N ARG A 95 0.11 15.98 2.72
CA ARG A 95 -0.01 14.52 2.80
C ARG A 95 0.80 13.81 1.74
N LEU A 96 0.87 14.36 0.53
CA LEU A 96 1.71 13.84 -0.54
C LEU A 96 3.19 13.87 -0.12
N HIS A 97 3.65 15.01 0.37
CA HIS A 97 5.00 15.15 0.89
C HIS A 97 5.28 14.18 2.05
N TYR A 98 4.37 14.07 3.02
CA TYR A 98 4.52 13.10 4.12
C TYR A 98 4.64 11.64 3.63
N VAL A 99 3.82 11.26 2.65
CA VAL A 99 3.81 9.90 2.07
C VAL A 99 5.13 9.62 1.35
N HIS A 100 5.64 10.58 0.58
CA HIS A 100 6.90 10.44 -0.17
C HIS A 100 8.14 10.52 0.72
N ASN A 101 8.10 11.29 1.81
CA ASN A 101 9.24 11.46 2.71
C ASN A 101 9.43 10.31 3.71
N ASN A 102 8.43 9.42 3.86
CA ASN A 102 8.50 8.25 4.74
C ASN A 102 9.79 7.41 4.61
N PRO A 103 10.26 7.03 3.40
CA PRO A 103 11.50 6.28 3.24
C PRO A 103 12.76 7.09 3.62
N VAL A 104 12.72 8.41 3.55
CA VAL A 104 13.83 9.29 4.02
C VAL A 104 13.86 9.34 5.54
N GLU A 105 12.72 9.59 6.19
CA GLU A 105 12.60 9.58 7.65
C GLU A 105 12.96 8.23 8.25
N ALA A 106 12.68 7.13 7.54
CA ALA A 106 13.07 5.78 7.93
C ALA A 106 14.55 5.46 7.67
N GLY A 107 15.29 6.36 7.01
CA GLY A 107 16.72 6.21 6.72
C GLY A 107 17.06 5.23 5.59
N PHE A 108 16.10 4.87 4.73
CA PHE A 108 16.33 3.96 3.61
C PHE A 108 17.02 4.64 2.42
N VAL A 109 16.70 5.92 2.18
CA VAL A 109 17.22 6.71 1.06
C VAL A 109 17.47 8.15 1.52
N ALA A 110 18.34 8.86 0.81
CA ALA A 110 18.64 10.26 1.09
C ALA A 110 17.57 11.23 0.54
N GLU A 111 16.86 10.83 -0.52
CA GLU A 111 15.85 11.67 -1.19
C GLU A 111 14.63 10.80 -1.56
N PRO A 112 13.40 11.34 -1.52
CA PRO A 112 12.17 10.57 -1.75
C PRO A 112 12.14 9.78 -3.08
N GLU A 113 12.58 10.39 -4.17
CA GLU A 113 12.59 9.85 -5.53
C GLU A 113 13.52 8.65 -5.71
N HIS A 114 14.50 8.47 -4.81
CA HIS A 114 15.37 7.30 -4.81
C HIS A 114 14.66 6.03 -4.33
N TRP A 115 13.52 6.17 -3.65
CA TRP A 115 12.72 5.01 -3.23
C TRP A 115 11.83 4.53 -4.38
N GLN A 116 12.28 3.49 -5.09
CA GLN A 116 11.58 2.93 -6.25
C GLN A 116 10.18 2.38 -5.93
N TYR A 117 9.89 2.09 -4.67
CA TYR A 117 8.58 1.63 -4.20
C TYR A 117 7.70 2.79 -3.72
N SER A 118 7.75 3.92 -4.43
CA SER A 118 6.93 5.11 -4.20
C SER A 118 6.67 5.84 -5.52
N SER A 119 5.58 6.61 -5.54
CA SER A 119 5.28 7.59 -6.60
C SER A 119 6.16 8.85 -6.59
N ALA A 120 7.06 9.01 -5.61
CA ALA A 120 7.91 10.21 -5.54
C ALA A 120 8.70 10.45 -6.85
N GLY A 121 9.16 9.37 -7.49
CA GLY A 121 9.81 9.43 -8.80
C GLY A 121 8.89 10.00 -9.90
N ASP A 122 7.61 9.62 -9.92
CA ASP A 122 6.64 10.12 -10.90
C ASP A 122 6.48 11.66 -10.80
N TYR A 123 6.46 12.20 -9.57
CA TYR A 123 6.42 13.65 -9.32
C TYR A 123 7.75 14.35 -9.64
N ALA A 124 8.86 13.61 -9.69
CA ALA A 124 10.17 14.11 -10.13
C ALA A 124 10.40 13.94 -11.65
N GLY A 125 9.39 13.48 -12.42
CA GLY A 125 9.50 13.27 -13.86
C GLY A 125 10.18 11.95 -14.25
N VAL A 126 10.38 11.04 -13.30
CA VAL A 126 10.90 9.69 -13.53
C VAL A 126 9.73 8.70 -13.59
N LYS A 127 9.68 7.87 -14.62
CA LYS A 127 8.60 6.88 -14.75
C LYS A 127 8.65 5.85 -13.60
N GLY A 128 7.61 5.82 -12.77
CA GLY A 128 7.47 4.88 -11.66
C GLY A 128 6.96 3.49 -12.05
N LEU A 129 6.80 2.63 -11.05
CA LEU A 129 6.37 1.23 -11.20
C LEU A 129 4.87 1.06 -11.47
N ILE A 130 4.07 2.06 -11.09
CA ILE A 130 2.60 2.04 -11.17
C ILE A 130 2.17 3.37 -11.78
N GLU A 131 1.18 3.33 -12.69
CA GLU A 131 0.60 4.54 -13.26
C GLU A 131 -0.13 5.37 -12.19
N VAL A 132 0.17 6.67 -12.16
CA VAL A 132 -0.43 7.64 -11.24
C VAL A 132 -1.03 8.82 -12.01
N ASP A 133 -2.18 9.30 -11.52
CA ASP A 133 -2.84 10.53 -11.97
C ASP A 133 -2.30 11.67 -11.09
N LEU A 134 -1.31 12.40 -11.58
CA LEU A 134 -0.59 13.40 -10.78
C LEU A 134 -1.55 14.51 -10.31
N LEU A 135 -1.37 14.94 -9.06
CA LEU A 135 -2.08 16.08 -8.51
C LEU A 135 -1.37 17.36 -8.97
N GLU A 136 -2.13 18.29 -9.54
CA GLU A 136 -1.69 19.63 -9.98
C GLU A 136 -2.03 20.72 -8.95
#